data_AF-A0A523KAJ5-F1
#
_entry.id   AF-A0A523KAJ5-F1
#
_cell.length_a   1.000
_cell.length_b   1.000
_cell.length_c   1.000
_cell.angle_alpha   90.00
_cell.angle_beta   90.00
_cell.angle_gamma   90.00
#
_symmetry.space_group_name_H-M   'P 1'
#
loop_
_entity.id
_entity.type
_entity.pdbx_description
1 polymer ?
#
loop_
_entity_poly.entity_id
_entity_poly.type
_entity_poly.pdbx_seq_one_letter_code
_entity_poly.pdbx_strand_id
1 'polypeptide(L)'
;HPESFGRTVIEALSMGVPVLGYDHGGVAEVLADAFPEGRVAAGDEEALLASVREFRSRPPRPATPVPFTLEAMLAKTLTLYAELAGGSSPHY
;
A
#
# COMPACT_ATOMS: atom_id res chain seq x y z
N HIS A 1 13.77 -10.08 -6.98
CA HIS A 1 12.61 -10.68 -6.28
C HIS A 1 11.63 -9.56 -5.94
N PRO A 2 10.33 -9.71 -6.21
CA PRO A 2 9.34 -8.72 -5.77
C PRO A 2 9.24 -8.70 -4.24
N GLU A 3 9.06 -7.51 -3.66
CA GLU A 3 8.87 -7.33 -2.22
C GLU A 3 7.48 -7.85 -1.83
N SER A 4 7.40 -8.73 -0.83
CA SER A 4 6.13 -9.30 -0.37
C SER A 4 5.36 -8.27 0.45
N PHE A 5 4.22 -7.82 -0.08
CA PHE A 5 3.20 -6.97 0.57
C PHE A 5 3.56 -5.50 0.88
N GLY A 6 4.82 -5.08 0.81
CA GLY A 6 5.18 -3.66 1.02
C GLY A 6 5.00 -3.17 2.46
N ARG A 7 5.20 -4.04 3.47
CA ARG A 7 5.05 -3.67 4.90
C ARG A 7 5.94 -2.48 5.31
N THR A 8 7.16 -2.44 4.81
CA THR A 8 8.12 -1.34 5.00
C THR A 8 7.54 0.00 4.55
N VAL A 9 6.81 0.00 3.43
CA VAL A 9 6.09 1.18 2.93
C VAL A 9 4.96 1.57 3.88
N ILE A 10 4.14 0.62 4.32
CA ILE A 10 3.04 0.87 5.28
C ILE A 10 3.57 1.47 6.59
N GLU A 11 4.64 0.90 7.16
CA GLU A 11 5.26 1.36 8.40
C GLU A 11 5.77 2.80 8.28
N ALA A 12 6.51 3.11 7.21
CA ALA A 12 7.03 4.46 6.97
C ALA A 12 5.89 5.48 6.81
N LEU A 13 4.89 5.18 5.98
CA LEU A 13 3.75 6.07 5.77
C LEU A 13 2.95 6.28 7.07
N SER A 14 2.83 5.25 7.90
CA SER A 14 2.14 5.33 9.21
C SER A 14 2.86 6.27 10.19
N MET A 15 4.18 6.43 10.05
CA MET A 15 4.98 7.41 10.80
C MET A 15 4.96 8.81 10.17
N GLY A 16 4.20 9.03 9.09
CA GLY A 16 4.17 10.28 8.35
C GLY A 16 5.45 10.50 7.51
N VAL A 17 6.22 9.45 7.24
CA VAL A 17 7.43 9.52 6.42
C VAL A 17 7.03 9.23 4.95
N PRO A 18 7.21 10.18 4.02
CA PRO A 18 6.90 9.95 2.62
C PRO A 18 7.86 8.92 2.01
N VAL A 19 7.33 8.08 1.12
CA VAL A 19 8.05 6.99 0.48
C VAL A 19 8.02 7.17 -1.03
N LEU A 20 9.17 6.94 -1.67
CA LEU A 20 9.26 6.70 -3.11
C LEU A 20 9.55 5.23 -3.35
N GLY A 21 8.81 4.60 -4.26
CA GLY A 21 8.95 3.19 -4.57
C GLY A 21 8.61 2.90 -6.03
N TYR A 22 9.25 1.87 -6.58
CA TYR A 22 8.92 1.43 -7.93
C TYR A 22 7.50 0.86 -7.97
N ASP A 23 6.82 1.14 -9.08
CA ASP A 23 5.47 0.67 -9.37
C ASP A 23 5.49 -0.81 -9.77
N HIS A 24 5.91 -1.65 -8.81
CA HIS A 24 6.02 -3.10 -8.97
C HIS A 24 5.66 -3.85 -7.69
N GLY A 25 4.94 -4.96 -7.82
CA GLY A 25 4.61 -5.86 -6.71
C GLY A 25 3.84 -5.19 -5.57
N GLY A 26 4.06 -5.64 -4.33
CA GLY A 26 3.33 -5.13 -3.17
C GLY A 26 3.56 -3.63 -2.87
N VAL A 27 4.68 -3.06 -3.34
CA VAL A 27 4.94 -1.61 -3.22
C VAL A 27 3.97 -0.80 -4.08
N ALA A 28 3.71 -1.25 -5.32
CA ALA A 28 2.73 -0.62 -6.20
C ALA A 28 1.33 -0.61 -5.56
N GLU A 29 0.91 -1.77 -5.03
CA GLU A 29 -0.40 -1.93 -4.40
C GLU A 29 -0.58 -0.97 -3.21
N VAL A 30 0.40 -0.94 -2.30
CA VAL A 30 0.34 -0.04 -1.13
C VAL A 30 0.36 1.42 -1.53
N LEU A 31 1.28 1.83 -2.41
CA LEU A 31 1.40 3.24 -2.80
C LEU A 31 0.19 3.71 -3.60
N ALA A 32 -0.41 2.85 -4.44
CA ALA A 32 -1.61 3.22 -5.21
C ALA A 32 -2.78 3.62 -4.30
N ASP A 33 -2.93 2.96 -3.15
CA ASP A 33 -4.04 3.23 -2.23
C ASP A 33 -3.70 4.27 -1.17
N ALA A 34 -2.46 4.27 -0.66
CA ALA A 34 -2.08 5.09 0.50
C ALA A 34 -1.31 6.37 0.15
N PHE A 35 -0.53 6.36 -0.92
CA PHE A 35 0.37 7.47 -1.25
C PHE A 35 0.76 7.50 -2.75
N PRO A 36 -0.17 7.83 -3.65
CA PRO A 36 0.00 7.63 -5.10
C PRO A 36 1.16 8.41 -5.71
N GLU A 37 1.44 9.60 -5.17
CA GLU A 37 2.56 10.46 -5.57
C GLU A 37 3.94 9.85 -5.26
N GLY A 38 4.01 8.78 -4.46
CA GLY A 38 5.23 8.03 -4.17
C GLY A 38 5.63 7.03 -5.26
N ARG A 39 4.79 6.79 -6.27
CA ARG A 39 5.03 5.75 -7.29
C ARG A 39 5.94 6.24 -8.40
N VAL A 40 6.94 5.44 -8.74
CA VAL A 40 7.85 5.69 -9.86
C VAL A 40 7.85 4.48 -10.79
N ALA A 41 7.86 4.70 -12.12
CA ALA A 41 7.95 3.59 -13.06
C ALA A 41 9.21 2.73 -12.80
N ALA A 42 9.06 1.41 -12.85
CA ALA A 42 10.16 0.50 -12.57
C ALA A 42 11.31 0.67 -13.57
N GLY A 43 12.51 0.96 -13.06
CA GLY A 43 13.70 1.19 -13.89
C GLY A 43 13.84 2.60 -14.46
N ASP A 44 12.89 3.51 -14.16
CA ASP A 44 12.99 4.92 -14.55
C ASP A 44 13.79 5.71 -13.50
N GLU A 45 15.12 5.65 -13.62
CA GLU A 45 16.05 6.33 -12.71
C GLU A 45 15.93 7.86 -12.79
N GLU A 46 15.56 8.40 -13.96
CA GLU A 46 15.40 9.84 -14.15
C GLU A 46 14.17 10.36 -13.42
N ALA A 47 13.03 9.66 -13.54
CA ALA A 47 11.82 9.96 -12.78
C ALA A 47 12.03 9.79 -11.28
N LEU A 48 12.79 8.77 -10.85
CA LEU A 48 13.13 8.58 -9.45
C LEU A 48 13.92 9.78 -8.90
N LEU A 49 14.97 10.20 -9.62
CA LEU A 49 15.79 11.34 -9.22
C LEU A 49 14.98 12.63 -9.17
N ALA A 50 14.12 12.88 -10.16
CA ALA A 50 13.24 14.05 -10.19
C ALA A 50 12.30 14.07 -8.96
N SER A 51 11.70 12.92 -8.65
CA SER A 51 10.78 12.78 -7.51
C SER A 51 11.49 13.00 -6.16
N VAL A 52 12.71 12.46 -6.00
CA VAL A 52 13.53 12.71 -4.80
C VAL A 52 13.81 14.20 -4.62
N ARG A 53 14.13 14.91 -5.70
CA ARG A 53 14.39 16.36 -5.63
C ARG A 53 13.14 17.14 -5.23
N GLU A 54 11.99 16.78 -5.79
CA GLU A 54 10.71 17.41 -5.46
C GLU A 54 10.32 17.15 -4.00
N PHE A 55 10.41 15.91 -3.51
CA PHE A 55 10.08 15.60 -2.13
C PHE A 55 11.04 16.28 -1.15
N ARG A 56 12.30 16.46 -1.53
CA ARG A 56 13.26 17.21 -0.72
C ARG A 56 12.96 18.71 -0.69
N SER A 57 12.54 19.30 -1.81
CA SER A 57 12.23 20.74 -1.89
C SER A 57 10.92 21.07 -1.19
N ARG A 58 9.92 20.19 -1.33
CA ARG A 58 8.58 20.31 -0.77
C ARG A 58 8.16 18.96 -0.19
N PRO A 59 8.53 18.67 1.07
CA PRO A 59 8.21 17.41 1.71
C PRO A 59 6.71 17.18 1.77
N PRO A 60 6.18 16.16 1.06
CA PRO A 60 4.79 15.82 1.17
C PRO A 60 4.51 15.16 2.52
N ARG A 61 3.25 15.17 2.92
CA ARG A 61 2.78 14.54 4.16
C ARG A 61 1.82 13.40 3.81
N PRO A 62 2.20 12.15 4.05
CA PRO A 62 1.29 11.03 3.92
C PRO A 62 0.02 11.23 4.76
N ALA A 63 -1.12 10.78 4.23
CA ALA A 63 -2.37 10.79 4.97
C ALA A 63 -2.32 9.76 6.11
N THR A 64 -2.86 10.12 7.27
CA THR A 64 -3.04 9.21 8.40
C THR A 64 -4.53 9.17 8.79
N PRO A 65 -5.09 7.99 9.14
CA PRO A 65 -4.43 6.69 9.15
C PRO A 65 -4.21 6.12 7.74
N VAL A 66 -3.15 5.35 7.58
CA VAL A 66 -2.88 4.59 6.34
C VAL A 66 -3.97 3.50 6.19
N PRO A 67 -4.55 3.27 4.99
CA PRO A 67 -5.70 2.37 4.77
C PRO A 67 -5.40 0.86 4.89
N PHE A 68 -4.42 0.48 5.70
CA PHE A 68 -3.99 -0.89 5.96
C PHE A 68 -3.97 -1.19 7.48
N THR A 69 -5.09 -0.91 8.15
CA THR A 69 -5.22 -1.15 9.61
C THR A 69 -5.47 -2.62 9.94
N LEU A 70 -5.07 -3.03 11.14
CA LEU A 70 -5.33 -4.38 11.65
C LEU A 70 -6.84 -4.68 11.68
N GLU A 71 -7.66 -3.73 12.15
CA GLU A 71 -9.11 -3.88 12.18
C GLU A 71 -9.69 -4.13 10.78
N ALA A 72 -9.25 -3.37 9.77
CA ALA A 72 -9.74 -3.53 8.41
C ALA A 72 -9.33 -4.89 7.81
N MET A 73 -8.11 -5.35 8.10
CA MET A 73 -7.65 -6.68 7.68
C MET A 73 -8.47 -7.79 8.35
N LEU A 74 -8.66 -7.73 9.67
CA LEU A 74 -9.45 -8.71 10.42
C LEU A 74 -10.91 -8.74 9.95
N ALA A 75 -11.52 -7.57 9.73
CA ALA A 75 -12.87 -7.47 9.21
C ALA A 75 -13.01 -8.15 7.84
N LYS A 76 -12.09 -7.89 6.91
CA LYS A 76 -12.07 -8.55 5.59
C LYS A 76 -11.90 -10.06 5.71
N THR A 77 -11.03 -10.55 6.60
CA THR A 77 -10.84 -11.99 6.83
C THR A 77 -12.10 -12.65 7.39
N LEU A 78 -12.74 -12.03 8.38
CA LEU A 78 -13.97 -12.57 8.99
C LEU A 78 -15.15 -12.55 8.02
N THR A 79 -15.29 -11.50 7.19
CA THR A 79 -16.29 -11.45 6.12
C THR A 79 -16.13 -12.62 5.16
N LEU A 80 -14.90 -12.90 4.71
CA LEU A 80 -14.63 -14.03 3.83
C LEU A 80 -15.00 -15.37 4.48
N TYR A 81 -14.70 -15.56 5.78
CA TYR A 81 -15.10 -16.77 6.49
C TYR A 81 -16.63 -16.90 6.62
N ALA A 82 -17.33 -15.79 6.88
CA ALA A 82 -18.79 -15.79 6.94
C ALA A 82 -19.43 -16.13 5.58
N GLU A 83 -18.88 -15.63 4.48
CA GLU A 83 -19.34 -15.95 3.12
C GLU A 83 -19.19 -17.43 2.80
N LEU A 84 -18.03 -18.02 3.12
CA LEU A 84 -17.78 -19.44 2.88
C LEU A 84 -18.60 -20.36 3.81
N ALA A 85 -18.81 -19.95 5.06
CA ALA A 85 -19.62 -20.69 6.02
C ALA A 85 -21.13 -20.61 5.70
N GLY A 86 -21.61 -19.46 5.21
CA GLY A 86 -22.99 -19.25 4.77
C GLY A 86 -23.31 -19.84 3.39
N GLY A 87 -22.29 -20.17 2.59
CA GLY A 87 -22.41 -20.78 1.26
C GLY A 87 -22.78 -22.27 1.25
N SER A 88 -22.95 -22.91 2.40
CA SER A 88 -23.48 -24.28 2.49
C SER A 88 -25.00 -24.25 2.65
N SER A 89 -25.74 -24.00 1.58
CA SER A 89 -27.15 -24.42 1.56
C SER A 89 -27.18 -25.95 1.51
N PRO A 90 -27.75 -26.64 2.52
CA PRO A 90 -28.09 -28.04 2.36
C PRO A 90 -29.21 -28.12 1.31
N HIS A 91 -28.91 -28.69 0.15
CA HIS A 91 -29.97 -29.24 -0.70
C HIS A 91 -30.62 -30.38 0.09
N TYR A 92 -31.84 -30.13 0.59
CA TYR A 92 -32.80 -31.16 0.92
C TYR A 92 -33.96 -31.07 -0.07
#